data_AF-A0A2V8DER8-F1
#
_entry.id   AF-A0A2V8DER8-F1
#
_cell.length_a   1.000
_cell.length_b   1.000
_cell.length_c   1.000
_cell.angle_alpha   90.00
_cell.angle_beta   90.00
_cell.angle_gamma   90.00
#
_symmetry.space_group_name_H-M   'P 1'
#
loop_
_entity.id
_entity.type
_entity.pdbx_description
1 polymer ?
#
loop_
_entity_poly.entity_id
_entity_poly.type
_entity_poly.pdbx_seq_one_letter_code
_entity_poly.pdbx_strand_id
1 'polypeptide(L)'
;MSFYEKGPVRIHYEETGSGFPLLLIAGGGLNSTISGLNNPFNAIQEFKGEYRCIAADLRNANTGQSSGPLELDRPWDAYTD
;
A
#
# COMPACT_ATOMS: atom_id res chain seq x y z
N MET A 1 -5.11 -1.20 12.63
CA MET A 1 -3.90 -0.55 12.09
C MET A 1 -2.81 -1.59 12.12
N SER A 2 -2.51 -2.16 10.96
CA SER A 2 -1.69 -3.35 10.84
C SER A 2 -0.41 -3.04 10.08
N PHE A 3 0.68 -3.71 10.45
CA PHE A 3 1.97 -3.57 9.80
C PHE A 3 2.50 -4.93 9.39
N TYR A 4 3.10 -5.00 8.21
CA TYR A 4 3.87 -6.14 7.74
C TYR A 4 5.35 -5.75 7.71
N GLU A 5 6.20 -6.58 8.27
CA GLU A 5 7.64 -6.30 8.39
C GLU A 5 8.45 -7.39 7.67
N LYS A 6 9.39 -6.97 6.83
CA LYS A 6 10.36 -7.83 6.15
C LYS A 6 11.73 -7.17 6.15
N GLY A 7 12.60 -7.59 7.06
CA GLY A 7 13.90 -6.95 7.27
C GLY A 7 13.71 -5.47 7.66
N PRO A 8 14.36 -4.52 6.97
CA PRO A 8 14.23 -3.09 7.26
C PRO A 8 12.96 -2.44 6.67
N VAL A 9 12.12 -3.20 5.96
CA VAL A 9 10.89 -2.70 5.35
C VAL A 9 9.71 -2.93 6.28
N ARG A 10 8.91 -1.88 6.50
CA ARG A 10 7.70 -1.89 7.32
C ARG A 10 6.55 -1.28 6.52
N ILE A 11 5.56 -2.08 6.17
CA ILE A 11 4.43 -1.67 5.34
C ILE A 11 3.19 -1.52 6.21
N HIS A 12 2.63 -0.30 6.25
CA HIS A 12 1.31 -0.06 6.81
C HIS A 12 0.24 -0.58 5.85
N TYR A 13 -0.70 -1.37 6.36
CA TYR A 13 -1.82 -1.88 5.59
C TYR A 13 -3.12 -1.93 6.40
N GLU A 14 -4.23 -1.93 5.67
CA GLU A 14 -5.58 -2.14 6.17
C GLU A 14 -6.26 -3.25 5.37
N GLU A 15 -7.09 -4.03 6.06
CA GLU A 15 -7.92 -5.06 5.43
C GLU A 15 -9.40 -4.77 5.72
N THR A 16 -10.26 -4.94 4.74
CA THR A 16 -11.72 -4.80 4.89
C THR A 16 -12.45 -5.76 3.96
N GLY A 17 -13.61 -6.25 4.39
CA GLY A 17 -14.41 -7.19 3.61
C GLY A 17 -13.95 -8.64 3.77
N SER A 18 -14.44 -9.50 2.90
CA SER A 18 -14.17 -10.94 2.89
C SER A 18 -14.32 -11.49 1.47
N GLY A 19 -13.75 -12.66 1.17
CA GLY A 19 -13.81 -13.26 -0.15
C GLY A 19 -12.45 -13.32 -0.83
N PHE A 20 -12.43 -13.32 -2.17
CA PHE A 20 -11.19 -13.38 -2.95
C PHE A 20 -10.32 -12.14 -2.66
N PRO A 21 -9.00 -12.28 -2.48
CA PRO A 21 -8.15 -11.14 -2.12
C PRO A 21 -8.01 -10.16 -3.29
N LEU A 22 -8.21 -8.88 -3.00
CA LEU A 22 -7.98 -7.77 -3.94
C LEU A 22 -6.98 -6.80 -3.32
N LEU A 23 -5.81 -6.66 -3.96
CA LEU A 23 -4.79 -5.70 -3.57
C LEU A 23 -5.08 -4.33 -4.19
N LEU A 24 -5.22 -3.31 -3.36
CA LEU A 24 -5.48 -1.93 -3.76
C LEU A 24 -4.23 -1.08 -3.53
N ILE A 25 -3.71 -0.51 -4.62
CA ILE A 25 -2.56 0.41 -4.60
C ILE A 25 -3.03 1.75 -5.16
N ALA A 26 -2.85 2.82 -4.38
CA ALA A 26 -3.23 4.16 -4.81
C ALA A 26 -2.30 4.68 -5.93
N GLY A 27 -2.82 5.60 -6.74
CA GLY A 27 -1.98 6.35 -7.68
C GLY A 27 -1.07 7.36 -6.98
N GLY A 28 -0.25 8.07 -7.76
CA GLY A 28 0.49 9.24 -7.27
C GLY A 28 1.93 8.97 -6.79
N GLY A 29 2.48 7.77 -7.00
CA GLY A 29 3.88 7.46 -6.73
C GLY A 29 4.25 7.68 -5.26
N LEU A 30 5.03 8.73 -4.98
CA LEU A 30 5.42 9.13 -3.62
C LEU A 30 4.25 9.59 -2.73
N ASN A 31 3.04 9.74 -3.28
CA ASN A 31 1.81 10.03 -2.55
C ASN A 31 0.85 8.83 -2.49
N SER A 32 1.30 7.62 -2.87
CA SER A 32 0.46 6.42 -2.87
C SER A 32 0.20 5.92 -1.46
N THR A 33 -0.83 6.45 -0.83
CA THR A 33 -1.29 6.08 0.51
C THR A 33 -2.70 5.50 0.46
N ILE A 34 -3.10 4.78 1.51
CA ILE A 34 -4.46 4.25 1.69
C ILE A 34 -5.49 5.38 1.57
N SER A 35 -5.18 6.57 2.09
CA SER A 35 -6.06 7.74 1.99
C SER A 35 -6.31 8.20 0.54
N GLY A 36 -5.41 7.87 -0.39
CA GLY A 36 -5.55 8.17 -1.82
C GLY A 36 -6.54 7.27 -2.56
N LEU A 37 -7.02 6.17 -1.94
CA LEU A 37 -8.01 5.27 -2.53
C LEU A 37 -9.43 5.83 -2.55
N ASN A 38 -9.60 7.12 -2.26
CA ASN A 38 -10.88 7.84 -2.32
C ASN A 38 -11.04 8.71 -3.58
N ASN A 39 -10.08 8.70 -4.51
CA ASN A 39 -10.09 9.50 -5.73
C ASN A 39 -9.75 8.64 -6.95
N PRO A 40 -10.59 8.59 -8.01
CA PRO A 40 -11.81 9.38 -8.22
C PRO A 40 -13.06 8.89 -7.47
N PHE A 41 -12.99 7.75 -6.80
CA PHE A 41 -14.07 7.22 -5.96
C PHE A 41 -13.48 6.40 -4.81
N ASN A 42 -14.32 6.00 -3.83
CA ASN A 42 -13.89 5.20 -2.69
C ASN A 42 -13.80 3.71 -3.05
N ALA A 43 -12.63 3.28 -3.51
CA ALA A 43 -12.40 1.91 -3.97
C ALA A 43 -12.63 0.86 -2.87
N ILE A 44 -12.26 1.17 -1.62
CA ILE A 44 -12.49 0.23 -0.50
C ILE A 44 -13.99 0.04 -0.26
N GLN A 45 -14.78 1.11 -0.30
CA GLN A 45 -16.23 0.99 -0.10
C GLN A 45 -16.92 0.25 -1.24
N GLU A 46 -16.48 0.47 -2.48
CA GLU A 46 -17.02 -0.19 -3.67
C GLU A 46 -16.79 -1.71 -3.61
N PHE A 47 -15.56 -2.15 -3.32
CA PHE A 47 -15.19 -3.56 -3.51
C PHE A 47 -15.31 -4.45 -2.26
N LYS A 48 -15.42 -3.88 -1.04
CA LYS A 48 -15.45 -4.67 0.20
C LYS A 48 -16.63 -5.65 0.33
N GLY A 49 -17.69 -5.45 -0.46
CA GLY A 49 -18.86 -6.34 -0.47
C GLY A 49 -18.60 -7.70 -1.14
N GLU A 50 -17.62 -7.76 -2.03
CA GLU A 50 -17.31 -8.94 -2.85
C GLU A 50 -15.90 -9.49 -2.58
N TYR A 51 -14.97 -8.63 -2.15
CA TYR A 51 -13.55 -8.95 -2.01
C TYR A 51 -13.04 -8.69 -0.60
N ARG A 52 -12.01 -9.47 -0.21
CA ARG A 52 -11.12 -9.09 0.90
C ARG A 52 -10.14 -8.05 0.36
N CYS A 53 -10.49 -6.78 0.54
CA CYS A 53 -9.69 -5.65 0.09
C CYS A 53 -8.50 -5.48 1.04
N ILE A 54 -7.30 -5.46 0.47
CA ILE A 54 -6.04 -5.22 1.17
C ILE A 54 -5.46 -3.94 0.58
N ALA A 55 -5.37 -2.88 1.39
CA ALA A 55 -4.85 -1.58 0.98
C ALA A 55 -3.55 -1.29 1.74
N ALA A 56 -2.56 -0.69 1.08
CA ALA A 56 -1.28 -0.37 1.72
C ALA A 56 -0.76 1.02 1.33
N ASP A 57 -0.04 1.65 2.25
CA ASP A 57 0.83 2.77 1.91
C ASP A 57 2.07 2.19 1.22
N LEU A 58 2.45 2.70 0.05
CA LEU A 58 3.68 2.23 -0.61
C LEU A 58 4.91 2.54 0.26
N ARG A 59 5.93 1.68 0.16
CA ARG A 59 7.16 1.70 0.98
C ARG A 59 7.77 3.09 1.15
N ASN A 60 7.71 3.91 0.10
CA ASN A 60 8.35 5.22 0.02
C ASN A 60 7.31 6.37 -0.09
N ALA A 61 6.05 6.14 0.28
CA ALA A 61 5.02 7.17 0.25
C ALA A 61 5.22 8.16 1.41
N ASN A 62 5.53 9.42 1.07
CA ASN A 62 5.95 10.45 2.04
C ASN A 62 4.87 10.83 3.06
N THR A 63 3.60 10.71 2.66
CA THR A 63 2.43 11.03 3.51
C THR A 63 1.84 9.80 4.18
N GLY A 64 2.42 8.62 3.94
CA GLY A 64 1.98 7.35 4.49
C GLY A 64 2.67 7.00 5.81
N GLN A 65 2.41 5.79 6.28
CA GLN A 65 3.01 5.25 7.51
C GLN A 65 3.97 4.09 7.25
N SER A 66 4.12 3.70 5.98
CA SER A 66 5.13 2.74 5.55
C SER A 66 6.53 3.35 5.59
N SER A 67 7.53 2.50 5.79
CA SER A 67 8.94 2.87 5.71
C SER A 67 9.79 1.76 5.11
N GLY A 68 10.93 2.15 4.56
CA GLY A 68 11.96 1.24 4.07
C GLY A 68 13.18 2.02 3.59
N PRO A 69 14.33 1.35 3.46
CA PRO A 69 15.55 1.98 2.98
C PRO A 69 15.39 2.41 1.51
N LEU A 70 16.16 3.43 1.12
CA LEU A 70 16.36 3.82 -0.26
C LEU A 70 17.83 3.58 -0.60
N GLU A 71 18.09 2.59 -1.46
CA GLU A 71 19.44 2.30 -1.96
C GLU A 71 19.85 3.38 -2.96
N LEU A 72 20.75 4.28 -2.54
CA LEU A 72 21.15 5.44 -3.34
C LEU A 72 21.95 5.05 -4.58
N ASP A 73 22.77 4.01 -4.47
CA ASP A 73 23.68 3.59 -5.55
C ASP A 73 22.99 2.71 -6.60
N ARG A 74 21.96 1.95 -6.19
CA ARG A 74 21.26 0.96 -7.01
C ARG A 74 19.73 0.95 -6.75
N PRO A 75 19.04 2.09 -7.00
CA PRO A 75 17.66 2.28 -6.56
C PRO A 75 16.64 1.36 -7.23
N TRP A 76 16.93 0.85 -8.43
CA TRP A 76 16.02 -0.05 -9.15
C TRP A 76 16.06 -1.48 -8.63
N ASP A 77 17.21 -1.94 -8.16
CA ASP A 77 17.39 -3.30 -7.65
C ASP A 77 16.57 -3.52 -6.37
N ALA A 78 16.36 -2.46 -5.59
CA ALA A 78 15.45 -2.47 -4.44
C ALA A 78 13.96 -2.76 -4.77
N TYR A 79 13.59 -2.83 -6.05
CA TYR A 79 12.24 -3.21 -6.52
C TYR A 79 12.21 -4.49 -7.36
N THR A 80 13.37 -5.01 -7.79
CA THR A 80 13.44 -6.11 -8.76
C THR A 80 14.14 -7.37 -8.25
N ASP A 81 14.93 -7.27 -7.17
CA ASP A 81 15.53 -8.40 -6.45
C ASP A 81 14.66 -8.88 -5.27
#